data_AF-A0A1N6Z6F9-F1
#
_entry.id   AF-A0A1N6Z6F9-F1
#
_cell.length_a   1.000
_cell.length_b   1.000
_cell.length_c   1.000
_cell.angle_alpha   90.00
_cell.angle_beta   90.00
_cell.angle_gamma   90.00
#
_symmetry.space_group_name_H-M   'P 1'
#
loop_
_entity.id
_entity.type
_entity.pdbx_description
1 polymer ?
#
loop_
_entity_poly.entity_id
_entity_poly.type
_entity_poly.pdbx_seq_one_letter_code
_entity_poly.pdbx_strand_id
1 'polypeptide(L)' 'MRPVDLFDEGLPVLPDQTSDDTDLGWGDWRSDSDVSHLLEERPPHWG' A
#
# COMPACT_ATOMS: atom_id res chain seq x y z
N MET A 1 -5.78 -8.06 -23.79
CA MET A 1 -5.44 -7.01 -22.81
C MET A 1 -5.00 -5.78 -23.58
N ARG A 2 -5.58 -4.61 -23.32
CA ARG A 2 -5.09 -3.35 -23.88
C ARG A 2 -4.22 -2.67 -22.81
N PRO A 3 -2.98 -2.26 -23.13
CA PRO A 3 -2.15 -1.51 -22.19
C PRO A 3 -2.79 -0.15 -21.91
N VAL A 4 -2.86 0.21 -20.62
CA VAL A 4 -3.25 1.54 -20.14
C VAL A 4 -1.95 2.32 -19.98
N ASP A 5 -1.77 3.35 -20.79
CA ASP A 5 -0.66 4.27 -20.64
C ASP A 5 -0.99 5.28 -19.54
N LEU A 6 -0.22 5.26 -18.45
CA LEU A 6 -0.41 6.12 -17.27
C LEU A 6 0.42 7.41 -17.36
N PHE A 7 1.23 7.58 -18.42
CA PHE A 7 2.25 8.62 -18.50
C PHE A 7 1.99 9.63 -19.64
N ASP A 8 1.13 9.30 -20.61
CA ASP A 8 0.86 10.13 -21.79
C ASP A 8 0.02 11.40 -21.52
N GLU A 9 -0.78 11.45 -20.44
CA GLU A 9 -1.71 12.56 -20.15
C GLU A 9 -1.26 13.46 -18.98
N GLY A 10 -0.01 13.29 -18.53
CA GLY A 10 0.49 13.89 -17.30
C GLY A 10 -0.01 13.14 -16.06
N LEU A 11 0.60 13.38 -14.89
CA LEU A 11 0.09 12.79 -13.65
C LEU A 11 -1.34 13.34 -13.42
N PRO A 12 -2.34 12.47 -13.19
CA PRO A 12 -3.65 12.95 -12.78
C PRO A 12 -3.48 13.82 -11.54
N VAL A 13 -4.15 14.99 -11.51
CA VAL A 13 -4.20 15.79 -10.28
C VAL A 13 -4.96 14.96 -9.25
N LEU A 14 -4.20 14.32 -8.37
CA LEU A 14 -4.75 13.58 -7.24
C LEU A 14 -5.28 14.58 -6.20
N PRO A 15 -6.32 14.22 -5.43
CA PRO A 15 -6.71 15.00 -4.27
C PRO A 15 -5.54 15.13 -3.29
N ASP A 16 -5.52 16.22 -2.53
CA ASP A 16 -4.55 16.38 -1.44
C ASP A 16 -4.69 15.22 -0.45
N GLN A 17 -3.60 14.49 -0.21
CA GLN A 17 -3.55 13.47 0.82
C GLN A 17 -3.58 14.15 2.20
N THR A 18 -4.52 13.77 3.03
CA THR A 18 -4.62 14.26 4.41
C THR A 18 -3.86 13.33 5.37
N SER A 19 -3.71 13.74 6.62
CA SER A 19 -3.13 12.88 7.65
C SER A 19 -4.01 11.68 7.99
N ASP A 20 -5.33 11.80 7.78
CA ASP A 20 -6.32 10.73 8.03
C ASP A 20 -6.24 9.61 6.99
N ASP A 21 -5.65 9.87 5.82
CA ASP A 21 -5.41 8.88 4.77
C ASP A 21 -4.20 7.98 5.06
N THR A 22 -3.54 8.19 6.20
CA THR A 22 -2.42 7.37 6.64
C THR A 22 -2.83 6.53 7.83
N ASP A 23 -2.18 5.39 7.99
CA ASP A 23 -2.23 4.56 9.19
C ASP A 23 -1.54 5.23 10.40
N LEU A 24 -1.10 6.48 10.30
CA LEU A 24 -0.40 7.19 11.36
C LEU A 24 -1.31 7.35 12.59
N GLY A 25 -0.89 6.77 13.71
CA GLY A 25 -1.67 6.76 14.95
C GLY A 25 -2.64 5.59 15.08
N TRP A 26 -2.70 4.70 14.08
CA TRP A 26 -3.40 3.42 14.13
C TRP A 26 -2.39 2.29 14.31
N GLY A 27 -2.55 1.47 15.35
CA GLY A 27 -1.66 0.35 15.62
C GLY A 27 -0.29 0.75 16.19
N ASP A 28 0.63 -0.21 16.24
CA ASP A 28 2.01 0.05 16.67
C ASP A 28 2.81 0.70 15.53
N TRP A 29 3.75 1.57 15.88
CA TRP A 29 4.62 2.22 14.89
C TRP A 29 5.41 1.15 14.15
N ARG A 30 5.56 1.27 12.83
CA ARG A 30 6.24 0.28 11.95
C ARG A 30 7.51 -0.25 12.60
N SER A 31 7.38 -1.35 13.33
CA SER A 31 8.51 -2.10 13.83
C SER A 31 9.06 -2.82 12.61
N ASP A 32 10.37 -2.76 12.40
CA ASP A 32 11.03 -3.50 11.31
C ASP A 32 10.86 -5.03 11.45
N SER A 33 10.13 -5.52 12.48
CA SER A 33 10.10 -6.91 12.92
C SER A 33 8.87 -7.74 12.53
N ASP A 34 7.82 -7.14 11.96
CA ASP A 34 6.55 -7.87 11.67
C ASP A 34 6.55 -8.68 10.37
N VAL A 35 7.68 -8.80 9.68
CA VAL A 35 7.81 -9.67 8.50
C VAL A 35 7.65 -11.14 8.89
N SER A 36 8.12 -11.53 10.08
CA SER A 36 8.07 -12.92 10.54
C SER A 36 6.64 -13.41 10.71
N HIS A 37 5.80 -12.61 11.39
CA HIS A 37 4.39 -12.95 11.61
C HIS A 37 3.59 -12.98 10.28
N LEU A 38 3.87 -12.03 9.38
CA LEU A 38 3.26 -11.99 8.05
C LEU A 38 3.55 -13.24 7.21
N LEU A 39 4.76 -13.80 7.33
CA LEU A 39 5.15 -15.03 6.62
C LEU A 39 4.52 -16.27 7.25
N GLU A 40 4.32 -16.29 8.57
CA GLU A 40 3.65 -17.38 9.30
C GLU A 40 2.14 -17.42 8.98
N GLU A 41 1.49 -16.27 8.88
CA GLU A 41 0.05 -16.12 8.65
C GLU A 41 -0.33 -16.06 7.15
N ARG A 42 0.62 -16.30 6.25
CA ARG A 42 0.43 -16.30 4.79
C ARG A 42 -0.81 -17.14 4.40
N PRO A 43 -1.81 -16.56 3.73
CA PRO A 43 -2.95 -17.31 3.25
C PRO A 43 -2.57 -18.23 2.07
N PRO A 44 -3.36 -19.30 1.81
CA PRO A 44 -3.00 -20.35 0.85
C PRO A 44 -2.85 -19.88 -0.60
N HIS A 45 -3.47 -18.75 -0.95
CA HIS A 45 -3.51 -18.21 -2.32
C HIS A 45 -2.31 -17.30 -2.67
N TRP A 46 -1.34 -17.13 -1.78
CA TRP A 46 -0.10 -16.39 -2.06
C TRP A 46 0.94 -17.19 -2.87
N GLY A 47 0.56 -18.36 -3.40
CA GLY A 47 1.40 -19.21 -4.27
C GLY A 47 0.94 -19.15 -5.71
#